data_AF-A0A3S4BB00-F1
#
_entry.id   AF-A0A3S4BB00-F1
#
_cell.length_a   1.000
_cell.length_b   1.000
_cell.length_c   1.000
_cell.angle_alpha   90.00
_cell.angle_beta   90.00
_cell.angle_gamma   90.00
#
_symmetry.space_group_name_H-M   'P 1'
#
loop_
_entity.id
_entity.type
_entity.pdbx_description
1 polymer ?
#
loop_
_entity_poly.entity_id
_entity_poly.type
_entity_poly.pdbx_seq_one_letter_code
_entity_poly.pdbx_strand_id
1 'polypeptide(L)'
;MPNWRLSGVANRRNGSSRFPREGLENPALIVKRKRVVNDAELAAIWTGCEPEPGDIGYSFGSIVKLLMLTGQRRTEVAAMRWSELNLEAGTWDLSADRTKNEEPTLIPLSTLAVSVPQSVPKTNDTFLFPARGNGFEELDP
;
A
#
# COMPACT_ATOMS: atom_id res chain seq x y z
N MET A 1 35.41 13.90 -28.33
CA MET A 1 34.31 13.11 -27.75
C MET A 1 34.79 12.51 -26.43
N PRO A 2 34.25 12.89 -25.25
CA PRO A 2 34.65 12.27 -23.99
C PRO A 2 33.53 11.44 -23.35
N ASN A 3 34.01 10.32 -22.81
CA ASN A 3 33.33 9.18 -22.23
C ASN A 3 32.95 9.46 -20.77
N TRP A 4 31.69 9.27 -20.38
CA TRP A 4 31.20 9.49 -19.03
C TRP A 4 31.51 8.26 -18.16
N ARG A 5 32.56 8.32 -17.33
CA ARG A 5 32.69 7.39 -16.18
C ARG A 5 32.26 8.12 -14.91
N LEU A 6 31.25 7.53 -14.27
CA LEU A 6 30.64 7.93 -13.01
C LEU A 6 31.71 8.14 -11.93
N SER A 7 31.82 9.37 -11.43
CA SER A 7 32.57 9.68 -10.22
C SER A 7 31.60 9.63 -9.05
N GLY A 8 31.77 8.62 -8.20
CA GLY A 8 31.05 8.51 -6.92
C GLY A 8 31.37 9.72 -6.03
N VAL A 9 30.33 10.33 -5.48
CA VAL A 9 30.44 11.39 -4.48
C VAL A 9 30.94 10.76 -3.18
N ALA A 10 32.18 11.05 -2.79
CA ALA A 10 32.71 10.76 -1.47
C ALA A 10 33.15 12.10 -0.82
N ASN A 11 32.41 12.54 0.19
CA ASN A 11 32.65 13.77 0.90
C ASN A 11 33.87 13.66 1.83
N ARG A 12 34.80 14.61 1.69
CA ARG A 12 35.87 14.94 2.64
C ARG A 12 35.27 15.43 3.94
N ARG A 13 35.50 14.72 5.06
CA ARG A 13 35.73 15.30 6.40
C ARG A 13 36.06 14.21 7.43
N ASN A 14 37.21 14.38 8.08
CA ASN A 14 37.66 13.85 9.38
C ASN A 14 37.75 12.32 9.63
N GLY A 15 38.98 11.82 9.61
CA GLY A 15 39.66 11.50 10.88
C GLY A 15 39.42 10.16 11.59
N SER A 16 38.81 9.15 10.97
CA SER A 16 38.89 7.77 11.47
C SER A 16 38.90 6.77 10.30
N SER A 17 39.94 5.94 10.23
CA SER A 17 40.32 5.18 9.04
C SER A 17 39.73 3.76 8.94
N ARG A 18 38.60 3.47 9.62
CA ARG A 18 37.87 2.22 9.41
C ARG A 18 36.39 2.50 9.51
N PHE A 19 35.67 2.32 8.41
CA PHE A 19 34.21 2.35 8.49
C PHE A 19 33.76 1.13 9.30
N PRO A 20 32.85 1.25 10.29
CA PRO A 20 32.34 0.09 11.05
C PRO A 20 31.71 -1.02 10.18
N ARG A 21 31.48 -0.72 8.90
CA ARG A 21 30.95 -1.63 7.87
C ARG A 21 32.03 -2.34 7.05
N GLU A 22 33.29 -1.96 7.20
CA GLU A 22 34.46 -2.49 6.48
C GLU A 22 34.83 -3.87 7.07
N GLY A 23 34.07 -4.89 6.66
CA GLY A 23 34.15 -6.25 7.19
C GLY A 23 32.80 -6.93 7.35
N LEU A 24 31.70 -6.19 7.25
CA LEU A 24 30.36 -6.77 7.17
C LEU A 24 30.10 -7.18 5.72
N GLU A 25 29.92 -8.49 5.49
CA GLU A 25 29.43 -8.99 4.21
C GLU A 25 28.11 -8.28 3.86
N ASN A 26 27.95 -7.97 2.57
CA ASN A 26 26.76 -7.28 2.09
C ASN A 26 25.51 -8.11 2.49
N PRO A 27 24.49 -7.53 3.15
CA PRO A 27 23.26 -8.25 3.46
C PRO A 27 22.74 -8.95 2.19
N ALA A 28 22.24 -10.17 2.38
CA ALA A 28 21.86 -11.10 1.32
C ALA A 28 21.24 -10.37 0.10
N LEU A 29 21.72 -10.72 -1.10
CA LEU A 29 21.26 -10.14 -2.36
C LEU A 29 19.72 -10.11 -2.39
N ILE A 30 19.15 -8.94 -2.62
CA ILE A 30 17.70 -8.77 -2.76
C ILE A 30 17.27 -9.56 -4.00
N VAL A 31 16.75 -10.77 -3.80
CA VAL A 31 16.24 -11.61 -4.88
C VAL A 31 14.97 -10.96 -5.43
N LYS A 32 15.08 -10.36 -6.61
CA LYS A 32 13.93 -9.80 -7.32
C LYS A 32 13.00 -10.94 -7.73
N ARG A 33 11.70 -10.82 -7.41
CA ARG A 33 10.67 -11.77 -7.84
C ARG A 33 10.57 -11.75 -9.37
N LYS A 34 10.69 -12.92 -10.01
CA LYS A 34 10.62 -13.07 -11.49
C LYS A 34 9.22 -13.36 -12.01
N ARG A 35 8.31 -13.83 -11.15
CA ARG A 35 6.96 -14.26 -11.52
C ARG A 35 5.96 -13.14 -11.28
N VAL A 36 5.11 -12.89 -12.28
CA VAL A 36 3.93 -12.03 -12.22
C VAL A 36 2.65 -12.88 -12.29
N VAL A 37 1.57 -12.36 -11.74
CA VAL A 37 0.24 -13.00 -11.78
C VAL A 37 -0.31 -12.89 -13.20
N ASN A 38 -0.88 -13.98 -13.74
CA ASN A 38 -1.52 -13.98 -15.06
C ASN A 38 -3.03 -13.71 -14.96
N ASP A 39 -3.69 -13.48 -16.10
CA ASP A 39 -5.11 -13.11 -16.15
C ASP A 39 -6.03 -14.20 -15.59
N ALA A 40 -5.70 -15.48 -15.80
CA ALA A 40 -6.48 -16.60 -15.25
C ALA A 40 -6.37 -16.66 -13.72
N GLU A 41 -5.19 -16.37 -13.18
CA GLU A 41 -4.96 -16.27 -11.74
C GLU A 41 -5.65 -15.05 -11.14
N LEU A 42 -5.66 -13.92 -11.83
CA LEU A 42 -6.43 -12.74 -11.42
C LEU A 42 -7.93 -13.04 -11.35
N ALA A 43 -8.47 -13.71 -12.37
CA ALA A 43 -9.88 -14.11 -12.39
C ALA A 43 -10.20 -15.10 -11.25
N ALA A 44 -9.32 -16.06 -10.98
CA ALA A 44 -9.46 -17.01 -9.88
C ALA A 44 -9.43 -16.31 -8.52
N ILE A 45 -8.49 -15.38 -8.30
CA ILE A 45 -8.40 -14.58 -7.09
C ILE A 45 -9.65 -13.71 -6.92
N TRP A 46 -10.11 -13.05 -7.99
CA TRP A 46 -11.31 -12.22 -7.96
C TRP A 46 -12.53 -13.03 -7.52
N THR A 47 -12.73 -14.20 -8.13
CA THR A 47 -13.85 -15.09 -7.81
C THR A 47 -13.77 -15.61 -6.38
N GLY A 48 -12.57 -15.96 -5.91
CA GLY A 48 -12.34 -16.37 -4.52
C GLY A 48 -12.51 -15.25 -3.49
N CYS A 49 -12.66 -13.99 -3.93
CA CYS A 49 -12.94 -12.84 -3.08
C CYS A 49 -14.44 -12.47 -3.08
N GLU A 50 -15.31 -13.26 -3.70
CA GLU A 50 -16.75 -13.08 -3.57
C GLU A 50 -17.22 -13.44 -2.15
N PRO A 51 -18.15 -12.67 -1.55
CA PRO A 51 -18.59 -12.91 -0.19
C PRO A 51 -19.45 -14.17 -0.12
N GLU A 52 -19.09 -15.10 0.77
CA GLU A 52 -19.87 -16.30 1.03
C GLU A 52 -20.89 -16.06 2.15
N PRO A 53 -22.05 -16.75 2.14
CA PRO A 53 -23.04 -16.66 3.21
C PRO A 53 -22.44 -17.05 4.57
N GLY A 54 -22.39 -16.12 5.52
CA GLY A 54 -21.84 -16.34 6.86
C GLY A 54 -20.44 -15.74 7.06
N ASP A 55 -19.86 -15.10 6.04
CA ASP A 55 -18.61 -14.36 6.22
C ASP A 55 -18.82 -13.14 7.11
N ILE A 56 -18.17 -13.16 8.26
CA ILE A 56 -17.88 -11.96 9.08
C ILE A 56 -16.67 -11.18 8.53
N GLY A 57 -16.09 -11.66 7.41
CA GLY A 57 -14.81 -11.26 6.83
C GLY A 57 -14.90 -10.44 5.54
N TYR A 58 -16.01 -9.72 5.30
CA TYR A 58 -16.22 -8.82 4.14
C TYR A 58 -15.02 -7.90 3.81
N SER A 59 -14.13 -7.67 4.78
CA SER A 59 -12.94 -6.86 4.68
C SER A 59 -11.87 -7.45 3.74
N PHE A 60 -11.55 -8.75 3.82
CA PHE A 60 -10.34 -9.27 3.14
C PHE A 60 -10.51 -9.37 1.63
N GLY A 61 -11.63 -9.92 1.15
CA GLY A 61 -11.92 -9.98 -0.29
C GLY A 61 -12.00 -8.59 -0.92
N SER A 62 -12.66 -7.65 -0.23
CA SER A 62 -12.77 -6.25 -0.65
C SER A 62 -11.42 -5.54 -0.71
N ILE A 63 -10.53 -5.75 0.27
CA ILE A 63 -9.16 -5.22 0.25
C ILE A 63 -8.40 -5.75 -0.96
N VAL A 64 -8.46 -7.06 -1.23
CA VAL A 64 -7.75 -7.67 -2.36
C VAL A 64 -8.29 -7.13 -3.69
N LYS A 65 -9.61 -6.99 -3.84
CA LYS A 65 -10.25 -6.36 -5.01
C LYS A 65 -9.77 -4.92 -5.20
N LEU A 66 -9.77 -4.10 -4.15
CA LEU A 66 -9.27 -2.72 -4.22
C LEU A 66 -7.78 -2.64 -4.58
N LEU A 67 -6.95 -3.55 -4.06
CA LEU A 67 -5.53 -3.60 -4.42
C LEU A 67 -5.33 -3.92 -5.90
N MET A 68 -6.13 -4.85 -6.45
CA MET A 68 -6.09 -5.19 -7.88
C MET A 68 -6.54 -4.01 -8.75
N LEU A 69 -7.55 -3.25 -8.33
CA LEU A 69 -8.14 -2.16 -9.11
C LEU A 69 -7.37 -0.84 -9.02
N THR A 70 -6.74 -0.55 -7.88
CA THR A 70 -6.08 0.74 -7.62
C THR A 70 -4.56 0.66 -7.69
N GLY A 71 -3.97 -0.52 -7.53
CA GLY A 71 -2.51 -0.72 -7.49
C GLY A 71 -1.80 -0.06 -6.29
N GLN A 72 -2.55 0.40 -5.28
CA GLN A 72 -2.00 1.11 -4.13
C GLN A 72 -1.35 0.17 -3.11
N ARG A 73 -0.63 0.73 -2.12
CA ARG A 73 0.04 -0.12 -1.13
C ARG A 73 -1.00 -0.80 -0.24
N ARG A 74 -0.72 -2.06 0.14
CA ARG A 74 -1.55 -2.84 1.07
C ARG A 74 -1.94 -2.08 2.34
N THR A 75 -1.01 -1.28 2.88
CA THR A 75 -1.22 -0.53 4.13
C THR A 75 -2.11 0.69 3.92
N GLU A 76 -2.04 1.32 2.76
CA GLU A 76 -2.89 2.48 2.40
C GLU A 76 -4.33 2.00 2.22
N VAL A 77 -4.54 0.92 1.46
CA VAL A 77 -5.88 0.33 1.23
C VAL A 77 -6.46 -0.25 2.53
N ALA A 78 -5.68 -0.97 3.32
CA ALA A 78 -6.18 -1.59 4.56
C ALA A 78 -6.61 -0.56 5.61
N ALA A 79 -6.01 0.63 5.60
CA ALA A 79 -6.35 1.70 6.53
C ALA A 79 -7.15 2.83 5.84
N MET A 80 -7.78 2.57 4.69
CA MET A 80 -8.60 3.54 3.97
C MET A 80 -9.74 4.06 4.86
N ARG A 81 -10.00 5.37 4.81
CA ARG A 81 -11.04 6.02 5.62
C ARG A 81 -12.22 6.46 4.77
N TRP A 82 -13.41 6.50 5.35
CA TRP A 82 -14.61 7.00 4.65
C TRP A 82 -14.48 8.47 4.27
N SER A 83 -13.83 9.28 5.10
CA SER A 83 -13.60 10.71 4.86
C SER A 83 -12.68 11.00 3.68
N GLU A 84 -11.90 10.02 3.24
CA GLU A 84 -10.96 10.15 2.11
C GLU A 84 -11.62 9.82 0.76
N LEU A 85 -12.83 9.24 0.78
CA LEU A 85 -13.51 8.74 -0.40
C LEU A 85 -14.61 9.70 -0.85
N ASN A 86 -14.51 10.15 -2.10
CA ASN A 86 -15.62 10.76 -2.82
C ASN A 86 -16.16 9.74 -3.83
N LEU A 87 -17.15 8.95 -3.41
CA LEU A 87 -17.73 7.88 -4.23
C LEU A 87 -18.58 8.42 -5.41
N GLU A 88 -19.06 9.66 -5.34
CA GLU A 88 -19.80 10.30 -6.44
C GLU A 88 -18.85 10.75 -7.56
N ALA A 89 -17.74 11.39 -7.18
CA ALA A 89 -16.70 11.79 -8.13
C ALA A 89 -15.79 10.63 -8.55
N GLY A 90 -15.86 9.50 -7.84
CA GLY A 90 -14.96 8.35 -8.05
C GLY A 90 -13.51 8.70 -7.73
N THR A 91 -13.27 9.35 -6.59
CA THR A 91 -11.91 9.72 -6.18
C THR A 91 -11.61 9.29 -4.75
N TRP A 92 -10.33 8.98 -4.51
CA TRP A 92 -9.76 8.73 -3.19
C TRP A 92 -8.62 9.73 -2.96
N ASP A 93 -8.77 10.58 -1.96
CA ASP A 93 -7.77 11.58 -1.58
C ASP A 93 -6.94 11.06 -0.41
N LEU A 94 -5.67 10.74 -0.68
CA LEU A 94 -4.75 10.23 0.32
C LEU A 94 -3.81 11.35 0.78
N SER A 95 -3.99 11.81 2.03
CA SER A 95 -3.16 12.86 2.64
C SER A 95 -1.68 12.47 2.72
N ALA A 96 -0.81 13.48 2.60
CA ALA A 96 0.64 13.40 2.76
C ALA A 96 1.07 12.64 4.02
N ASP A 97 0.37 12.85 5.14
CA ASP A 97 0.69 12.22 6.44
C ASP A 97 0.62 10.69 6.42
N ARG A 98 -0.01 10.12 5.38
CA ARG A 98 -0.27 8.69 5.23
C ARG A 98 0.50 8.06 4.08
N THR A 99 1.11 8.87 3.21
CA THR A 99 1.88 8.33 2.09
C THR A 99 3.32 8.09 2.51
N LYS A 100 3.89 7.00 2.00
CA LYS A 100 5.29 6.64 2.28
C LYS A 100 6.30 7.73 1.85
N ASN A 101 5.88 8.63 0.96
CA ASN A 101 6.71 9.67 0.39
C ASN A 101 6.32 11.08 0.88
N GLU A 102 5.40 11.19 1.84
CA GLU A 102 4.91 12.47 2.38
C GLU A 102 4.30 13.41 1.31
N GLU A 103 3.83 12.84 0.20
CA GLU A 103 3.16 13.59 -0.87
C GLU A 103 1.67 13.22 -0.93
N PRO A 104 0.75 14.19 -0.96
CA PRO A 104 -0.67 13.92 -1.11
C PRO A 104 -0.94 13.39 -2.51
N THR A 105 -1.76 12.34 -2.61
CA THR A 105 -2.05 11.68 -3.89
C THR A 105 -3.56 11.54 -4.08
N LEU A 106 -4.07 12.09 -5.18
CA LEU A 106 -5.44 11.89 -5.63
C LEU A 106 -5.50 10.67 -6.55
N ILE A 107 -6.26 9.66 -6.15
CA ILE A 107 -6.35 8.37 -6.82
C ILE A 107 -7.73 8.27 -7.49
N PRO A 108 -7.82 8.16 -8.83
CA PRO A 108 -9.09 7.94 -9.50
C PRO A 108 -9.56 6.50 -9.28
N LEU A 109 -10.84 6.35 -8.94
CA LEU A 109 -11.52 5.08 -8.74
C LEU A 109 -12.39 4.78 -9.96
N SER A 110 -12.21 3.60 -10.55
CA SER A 110 -13.13 3.10 -11.58
C SER A 110 -14.50 2.79 -10.98
N THR A 111 -15.53 2.67 -11.82
CA THR A 111 -16.88 2.28 -11.38
C THR A 111 -16.88 0.98 -10.55
N LEU A 112 -16.03 0.02 -10.92
CA LEU A 112 -15.86 -1.23 -10.18
C LEU A 112 -15.12 -1.04 -8.85
N ALA A 113 -14.19 -0.07 -8.76
CA ALA A 113 -13.52 0.26 -7.51
C ALA A 113 -14.45 0.99 -6.54
N VAL A 114 -15.41 1.77 -7.05
CA VAL A 114 -16.45 2.45 -6.25
C VAL A 114 -17.49 1.47 -5.70
N SER A 115 -17.86 0.44 -6.46
CA SER A 115 -18.86 -0.53 -6.01
C SER A 115 -18.39 -1.36 -4.82
N VAL A 116 -17.07 -1.57 -4.66
CA VAL A 116 -16.51 -2.32 -3.54
C VAL A 116 -16.81 -1.62 -2.20
N PRO A 117 -16.39 -0.36 -1.94
CA PRO A 117 -16.78 0.36 -0.72
C PRO A 117 -18.29 0.46 -0.49
N GLN A 118 -19.10 0.59 -1.55
CA GLN A 118 -20.56 0.65 -1.44
C GLN A 118 -21.18 -0.66 -0.93
N SER A 119 -20.54 -1.80 -1.23
CA SER A 119 -20.97 -3.12 -0.75
C SER A 119 -20.54 -3.44 0.68
N VAL A 120 -19.61 -2.67 1.25
CA VAL A 120 -19.11 -2.88 2.61
C VAL A 120 -20.07 -2.24 3.62
N PRO A 121 -20.62 -2.99 4.58
CA PRO A 121 -21.48 -2.42 5.60
C PRO A 121 -20.70 -1.44 6.49
N LYS A 122 -21.20 -0.22 6.60
CA LYS A 122 -20.59 0.82 7.44
C LYS A 122 -20.75 0.47 8.92
N THR A 123 -19.70 -0.12 9.49
CA THR A 123 -19.68 -0.56 10.90
C THR A 123 -19.14 0.53 11.84
N ASN A 124 -18.32 1.46 11.32
CA ASN A 124 -17.87 2.67 12.01
C ASN A 124 -17.80 3.86 11.03
N ASP A 125 -17.57 5.06 11.55
CA ASP A 125 -17.48 6.27 10.72
C ASP A 125 -16.06 6.57 10.21
N THR A 126 -15.04 5.92 10.77
CA THR A 126 -13.63 6.26 10.48
C THR A 126 -13.04 5.41 9.36
N PHE A 127 -13.06 4.09 9.50
CA PHE A 127 -12.31 3.17 8.62
C PHE A 127 -13.25 2.35 7.76
N LEU A 128 -12.90 2.22 6.47
CA LEU A 128 -13.60 1.32 5.56
C LEU A 128 -13.47 -0.14 6.03
N PHE A 129 -12.30 -0.52 6.54
CA PHE A 129 -12.01 -1.87 7.02
C PHE A 129 -11.55 -1.85 8.49
N PRO A 130 -12.47 -1.91 9.46
CA PRO A 130 -12.09 -2.02 10.86
C PRO A 130 -11.45 -3.39 11.15
N ALA A 131 -10.24 -3.40 11.68
CA ALA A 131 -9.64 -4.61 12.21
C ALA A 131 -10.27 -4.96 13.57
N ARG A 132 -10.55 -6.24 13.82
CA ARG A 132 -10.83 -6.73 15.20
C ARG A 132 -9.50 -6.86 15.94
N GLY A 133 -9.12 -5.80 16.63
CA GLY A 133 -7.96 -5.73 17.50
C GLY A 133 -8.01 -4.41 18.25
N ASN A 134 -7.62 -4.41 19.53
CA ASN A 134 -7.68 -3.26 20.44
C ASN A 134 -7.37 -1.94 19.71
N GLY A 135 -8.18 -0.91 20.01
CA GLY A 135 -8.02 0.43 19.46
C GLY A 135 -6.55 0.80 19.40
N PHE A 136 -6.13 1.40 18.28
CA PHE A 136 -4.93 2.20 18.27
C PHE A 136 -5.16 3.28 19.32
N GLU A 137 -4.74 3.02 20.56
CA GLU A 137 -4.61 4.05 21.58
C GLU A 137 -3.71 5.09 20.95
N GLU A 138 -4.34 6.22 20.63
CA GLU A 138 -3.74 7.49 20.33
C GLU A 138 -2.67 7.73 21.41
N LEU A 139 -1.40 7.50 21.04
CA LEU A 139 -0.28 8.02 21.79
C LEU A 139 -0.34 9.53 21.62
N ASP A 140 -1.15 10.17 22.46
CA ASP A 140 -1.11 11.61 22.70
C ASP A 140 0.30 11.96 23.23
N PRO A 141 0.86 13.12 22.83
CA PRO A 141 2.28 13.46 22.97
C PRO A 141 2.79 13.64 24.41
#